data_AF-A0A2G5B819-F1
#
_entry.id   AF-A0A2G5B819-F1
#
_cell.length_a   1.000
_cell.length_b   1.000
_cell.length_c   1.000
_cell.angle_alpha   90.00
_cell.angle_beta   90.00
_cell.angle_gamma   90.00
#
_symmetry.space_group_name_H-M   'P 1'
#
loop_
_entity.id
_entity.type
_entity.pdbx_description
1 polymer ?
#
loop_
_entity_poly.entity_id
_entity_poly.type
_entity_poly.pdbx_seq_one_letter_code
_entity_poly.pdbx_strand_id
1 'polypeptide(L)'
;MKPFAISAFVLATLASVSDAYPITGNTVNCRSGPGTSYSVKKSYKKGADVKISCQTSGTSVSGNGIWDKTSDGCYVADYYVKTGSNGYVTKKCDGGGDGGSSSGNYCKKINTAGVNLVAQWEGFVASPKPDPIGLPTVGYGHLCQKKNCAEVKYKFPLTKTTAKNLLGDDLPKYTKCLAGYLNNKPKLNQNQWAALTSWVFNVGCGNAKTSSLIKRLNKGDSPNAVATQELPKWRKAGGKVMQGLVNRRKAEIKLFKTASSKQAYPKCQ
;
A
#
# COMPACT_ATOMS: atom_id res chain seq x y z
N MET A 1 -77.86 0.28 6.04
CA MET A 1 -76.56 0.96 6.25
C MET A 1 -75.50 -0.11 6.46
N LYS A 2 -74.53 -0.25 5.55
CA LYS A 2 -73.42 -1.23 5.64
C LYS A 2 -72.16 -0.49 6.10
N PRO A 3 -71.42 -0.95 7.12
CA PRO A 3 -70.18 -0.30 7.51
C PRO A 3 -69.05 -0.69 6.54
N PHE A 4 -68.37 0.31 5.98
CA PHE A 4 -67.12 0.15 5.26
C PHE A 4 -65.99 -0.07 6.28
N ALA A 5 -65.34 -1.23 6.22
CA ALA A 5 -64.10 -1.49 6.94
C ALA A 5 -62.93 -0.87 6.17
N ILE A 6 -62.28 0.14 6.76
CA ILE A 6 -61.04 0.72 6.26
C ILE A 6 -59.90 -0.20 6.71
N SER A 7 -59.34 -0.95 5.77
CA SER A 7 -58.16 -1.79 6.00
C SER A 7 -56.91 -0.91 5.97
N ALA A 8 -56.28 -0.71 7.13
CA ALA A 8 -55.00 -0.01 7.23
C ALA A 8 -53.87 -0.93 6.75
N PHE A 9 -53.32 -0.66 5.57
CA PHE A 9 -52.07 -1.27 5.12
C PHE A 9 -50.91 -0.71 5.95
N VAL A 10 -50.45 -1.47 6.93
CA VAL A 10 -49.17 -1.21 7.60
C VAL A 10 -48.07 -1.59 6.62
N LEU A 11 -47.44 -0.60 5.97
CA LEU A 11 -46.16 -0.81 5.29
C LEU A 11 -45.11 -1.12 6.36
N ALA A 12 -44.84 -2.40 6.59
CA ALA A 12 -43.63 -2.82 7.28
C ALA A 12 -42.43 -2.45 6.40
N THR A 13 -41.70 -1.40 6.79
CA THR A 13 -40.40 -1.12 6.19
C THR A 13 -39.45 -2.23 6.62
N LEU A 14 -38.96 -3.01 5.66
CA LEU A 14 -37.86 -3.93 5.90
C LEU A 14 -36.61 -3.10 6.16
N ALA A 15 -36.28 -2.85 7.43
CA ALA A 15 -34.99 -2.33 7.81
C ALA A 15 -33.93 -3.33 7.30
N SER A 16 -33.07 -2.90 6.37
CA SER A 16 -31.93 -3.69 5.94
C SER A 16 -31.07 -3.99 7.17
N VAL A 17 -31.03 -5.27 7.59
CA VAL A 17 -30.17 -5.70 8.69
C VAL A 17 -28.73 -5.42 8.29
N SER A 18 -28.20 -4.37 8.89
CA SER A 18 -26.80 -4.00 8.78
C SER A 18 -26.05 -4.92 9.72
N ASP A 19 -25.30 -5.90 9.18
CA ASP A 19 -24.49 -6.82 10.00
C ASP A 19 -23.59 -6.03 10.96
N ALA A 20 -24.00 -6.01 12.23
CA ALA A 20 -23.28 -5.38 13.31
C ALA A 20 -22.53 -6.48 14.07
N TYR A 21 -21.30 -6.19 14.46
CA TYR A 21 -20.39 -7.17 15.03
C TYR A 21 -20.08 -6.81 16.49
N PRO A 22 -20.22 -7.74 17.45
CA PRO A 22 -20.00 -7.41 18.86
C PRO A 22 -18.51 -7.35 19.20
N ILE A 23 -18.16 -6.41 20.07
CA ILE A 23 -16.82 -6.25 20.66
C ILE A 23 -16.57 -7.34 21.71
N THR A 24 -15.43 -8.02 21.62
CA THR A 24 -15.07 -9.14 22.52
C THR A 24 -14.17 -8.73 23.69
N GLY A 25 -13.39 -7.64 23.52
CA GLY A 25 -12.51 -7.09 24.56
C GLY A 25 -13.25 -6.25 25.61
N ASN A 26 -12.74 -6.20 26.84
CA ASN A 26 -13.37 -5.46 27.96
C ASN A 26 -13.54 -3.97 27.65
N THR A 27 -12.47 -3.33 27.18
CA THR A 27 -12.46 -1.96 26.67
C THR A 27 -11.57 -1.91 25.43
N VAL A 28 -12.12 -1.47 24.30
CA VAL A 28 -11.42 -1.50 23.02
C VAL A 28 -11.36 -0.10 22.42
N ASN A 29 -10.15 0.38 22.15
CA ASN A 29 -9.93 1.72 21.62
C ASN A 29 -10.22 1.77 20.12
N CYS A 30 -11.11 2.68 19.74
CA CYS A 30 -11.33 3.07 18.36
C CYS A 30 -10.43 4.25 18.03
N ARG A 31 -9.55 4.08 17.04
CA ARG A 31 -8.43 4.99 16.77
C ARG A 31 -8.59 5.76 15.48
N SER A 32 -7.84 6.84 15.33
CA SER A 32 -7.86 7.68 14.11
C SER A 32 -7.28 7.00 12.87
N GLY A 33 -6.55 5.89 13.03
CA GLY A 33 -5.99 5.08 11.94
C GLY A 33 -5.74 3.62 12.37
N PRO A 34 -5.37 2.74 11.42
CA PRO A 34 -5.23 1.31 11.65
C PRO A 34 -3.91 0.98 12.36
N GLY A 35 -3.81 1.31 13.64
CA GLY A 35 -2.61 1.02 14.43
C GLY A 35 -2.71 1.47 15.89
N THR A 36 -1.95 0.83 16.77
CA THR A 36 -1.99 1.12 18.21
C THR A 36 -1.38 2.47 18.59
N SER A 37 -0.58 3.07 17.70
CA SER A 37 0.03 4.39 17.88
C SER A 37 -0.88 5.55 17.49
N TYR A 38 -2.03 5.30 16.83
CA TYR A 38 -2.97 6.35 16.46
C TYR A 38 -3.77 6.83 17.67
N SER A 39 -4.09 8.13 17.68
CA SER A 39 -4.89 8.74 18.74
C SER A 39 -6.23 8.02 18.91
N VAL A 40 -6.62 7.82 20.17
CA VAL A 40 -7.92 7.23 20.52
C VAL A 40 -8.99 8.29 20.28
N LYS A 41 -9.97 7.98 19.44
CA LYS A 41 -11.14 8.84 19.20
C LYS A 41 -12.27 8.54 20.18
N LYS A 42 -12.44 7.25 20.52
CA LYS A 42 -13.39 6.75 21.51
C LYS A 42 -13.02 5.33 21.91
N SER A 43 -13.75 4.77 22.87
CA SER A 43 -13.62 3.36 23.26
C SER A 43 -14.98 2.67 23.28
N TYR A 44 -14.99 1.39 22.92
CA TYR A 44 -16.16 0.51 23.02
C TYR A 44 -16.01 -0.41 24.23
N LYS A 45 -17.12 -0.72 24.88
CA LYS A 45 -17.19 -1.74 25.94
C LYS A 45 -17.44 -3.11 25.32
N LYS A 46 -17.10 -4.16 26.05
CA LYS A 46 -17.47 -5.54 25.68
C LYS A 46 -18.97 -5.66 25.39
N GLY A 47 -19.31 -6.36 24.31
CA GLY A 47 -20.68 -6.57 23.86
C GLY A 47 -21.30 -5.38 23.11
N ALA A 48 -20.59 -4.26 22.96
CA ALA A 48 -21.05 -3.19 22.09
C ALA A 48 -20.99 -3.62 20.63
N ASP A 49 -22.04 -3.33 19.87
CA ASP A 49 -22.11 -3.63 18.44
C ASP A 49 -21.45 -2.53 17.62
N VAL A 50 -20.60 -2.93 16.66
CA VAL A 50 -19.95 -2.03 15.72
C VAL A 50 -20.28 -2.44 14.28
N LYS A 51 -20.68 -1.47 13.46
CA LYS A 51 -20.86 -1.68 12.02
C LYS A 51 -19.54 -1.46 11.30
N ILE A 52 -19.07 -2.45 10.56
CA ILE A 52 -17.83 -2.36 9.79
C ILE A 52 -18.14 -1.75 8.42
N SER A 53 -17.54 -0.60 8.12
CA SER A 53 -17.67 0.10 6.84
C SER A 53 -16.71 -0.45 5.77
N CYS A 54 -15.51 -0.82 6.21
CA CYS A 54 -14.46 -1.43 5.40
C CYS A 54 -13.32 -1.93 6.28
N GLN A 55 -12.40 -2.71 5.70
CA GLN A 55 -11.26 -3.26 6.43
C GLN A 55 -9.92 -2.90 5.79
N THR A 56 -8.87 -2.78 6.60
CA THR A 56 -7.52 -2.44 6.14
C THR A 56 -6.46 -3.16 6.97
N SER A 57 -5.22 -3.16 6.50
CA SER A 57 -4.08 -3.66 7.28
C SER A 57 -3.52 -2.57 8.20
N GLY A 58 -3.00 -2.97 9.35
CA GLY A 58 -2.44 -2.05 10.33
C GLY A 58 -1.39 -2.68 11.25
N THR A 59 -1.11 -2.03 12.37
CA THR A 59 -0.23 -2.59 13.41
C THR A 59 -0.81 -3.91 13.92
N SER A 60 0.03 -4.94 14.06
CA SER A 60 -0.44 -6.23 14.56
C SER A 60 -0.84 -6.14 16.03
N VAL A 61 -2.03 -6.65 16.35
CA VAL A 61 -2.56 -6.81 17.71
C VAL A 61 -2.79 -8.30 17.90
N SER A 62 -2.07 -8.90 18.85
CA SER A 62 -2.15 -10.34 19.15
C SER A 62 -2.00 -11.24 17.92
N GLY A 63 -1.10 -10.87 17.00
CA GLY A 63 -0.85 -11.62 15.76
C GLY A 63 -1.83 -11.34 14.61
N ASN A 64 -2.89 -10.57 14.84
CA ASN A 64 -3.84 -10.15 13.79
C ASN A 64 -3.51 -8.72 13.32
N GLY A 65 -3.34 -8.53 12.00
CA GLY A 65 -3.00 -7.25 11.38
C GLY A 65 -4.17 -6.54 10.71
N ILE A 66 -5.39 -7.04 10.84
CA ILE A 66 -6.59 -6.47 10.23
C ILE A 66 -7.18 -5.42 11.18
N TRP A 67 -7.62 -4.31 10.60
CA TRP A 67 -8.29 -3.22 11.29
C TRP A 67 -9.61 -2.89 10.59
N ASP A 68 -10.65 -2.78 11.40
CA ASP A 68 -12.01 -2.51 10.99
C ASP A 68 -12.30 -1.02 11.10
N LYS A 69 -12.59 -0.36 9.98
CA LYS A 69 -13.12 0.99 10.00
C LYS A 69 -14.60 0.91 10.34
N THR A 70 -14.98 1.42 11.51
CA THR A 70 -16.37 1.42 11.95
C THR A 70 -17.17 2.55 11.29
N SER A 71 -18.49 2.46 11.34
CA SER A 71 -19.40 3.56 10.95
C SER A 71 -19.15 4.85 11.73
N ASP A 72 -18.53 4.78 12.91
CA ASP A 72 -18.14 5.93 13.72
C ASP A 72 -16.88 6.66 13.17
N GLY A 73 -16.35 6.24 12.02
CA GLY A 73 -15.23 6.91 11.35
C GLY A 73 -13.88 6.73 12.05
N CYS A 74 -13.72 5.64 12.79
CA CYS A 74 -12.50 5.26 13.51
C CYS A 74 -12.18 3.77 13.29
N TYR A 75 -11.00 3.33 13.69
CA TYR A 75 -10.48 1.99 13.41
C TYR A 75 -10.33 1.18 14.70
N VAL A 76 -10.81 -0.06 14.69
CA VAL A 76 -10.65 -1.04 15.76
C VAL A 76 -9.82 -2.20 15.24
N ALA A 77 -9.01 -2.83 16.09
CA ALA A 77 -8.31 -4.04 15.70
C ALA A 77 -9.31 -5.20 15.59
N ASP A 78 -9.29 -5.91 14.45
CA ASP A 78 -10.20 -7.01 14.13
C ASP A 78 -10.10 -8.15 15.16
N TYR A 79 -8.94 -8.30 15.81
CA TYR A 79 -8.76 -9.20 16.96
C TYR A 79 -9.84 -9.07 18.05
N TYR A 80 -10.41 -7.87 18.23
CA TYR A 80 -11.42 -7.60 19.25
C TYR A 80 -12.86 -7.50 18.72
N VAL A 81 -13.08 -7.81 17.45
CA VAL A 81 -14.40 -7.74 16.81
C VAL A 81 -14.80 -9.16 16.39
N LYS A 82 -15.98 -9.63 16.80
CA LYS A 82 -16.43 -10.99 16.48
C LYS A 82 -16.96 -11.07 15.04
N THR A 83 -16.05 -10.99 14.06
CA THR A 83 -16.36 -11.05 12.63
C THR A 83 -16.60 -12.47 12.11
N GLY A 84 -16.20 -13.49 12.87
CA GLY A 84 -16.37 -14.90 12.51
C GLY A 84 -15.39 -15.42 11.45
N SER A 85 -14.38 -14.63 11.08
CA SER A 85 -13.36 -14.98 10.10
C SER A 85 -11.97 -14.55 10.57
N ASN A 86 -10.93 -15.28 10.14
CA ASN A 86 -9.52 -14.87 10.31
C ASN A 86 -9.03 -14.00 9.14
N GLY A 87 -9.94 -13.56 8.27
CA GLY A 87 -9.66 -12.76 7.08
C GLY A 87 -10.69 -11.65 6.88
N TYR A 88 -10.54 -10.92 5.78
CA TYR A 88 -11.45 -9.82 5.44
C TYR A 88 -12.90 -10.33 5.27
N VAL A 89 -13.83 -9.78 6.04
CA VAL A 89 -15.27 -10.07 5.99
C VAL A 89 -16.06 -9.07 5.16
N THR A 90 -15.44 -7.92 4.82
CA THR A 90 -16.06 -6.92 3.94
C THR A 90 -15.02 -6.31 3.00
N LYS A 91 -15.47 -5.38 2.15
CA LYS A 91 -14.61 -4.67 1.21
C LYS A 91 -13.44 -4.00 1.93
N LYS A 92 -12.30 -3.93 1.24
CA LYS A 92 -11.17 -3.16 1.74
C LYS A 92 -11.50 -1.67 1.70
N CYS A 93 -10.90 -0.92 2.62
CA CYS A 93 -11.12 0.53 2.64
C CYS A 93 -10.63 1.17 1.34
N ASP A 94 -11.60 1.70 0.57
CA ASP A 94 -11.35 2.47 -0.63
C ASP A 94 -10.75 3.82 -0.24
N GLY A 95 -9.42 3.84 -0.10
CA GLY A 95 -8.63 5.03 0.16
C GLY A 95 -8.14 5.20 1.61
N GLY A 96 -6.82 5.31 1.75
CA GLY A 96 -6.16 5.81 2.95
C GLY A 96 -5.59 4.73 3.87
N GLY A 97 -4.29 4.49 3.93
CA GLY A 97 -3.16 5.15 3.31
C GLY A 97 -1.90 4.51 3.88
N ASP A 98 -0.97 4.19 2.99
CA ASP A 98 0.46 4.07 3.30
C ASP A 98 0.98 5.42 3.80
N GLY A 99 0.49 5.86 4.96
CA GLY A 99 1.12 6.85 5.81
C GLY A 99 1.94 6.10 6.85
N GLY A 100 2.81 5.18 6.37
CA GLY A 100 3.87 4.62 7.19
C GLY A 100 4.79 5.77 7.57
N SER A 101 4.41 6.48 8.64
CA SER A 101 5.21 7.50 9.30
C SER A 101 6.55 6.87 9.60
N SER A 102 7.47 7.14 8.70
CA SER A 102 8.86 6.78 8.83
C SER A 102 9.47 7.98 9.52
N SER A 103 9.98 7.79 10.72
CA SER A 103 10.71 8.78 11.53
C SER A 103 12.02 9.28 10.89
N GLY A 104 12.09 9.33 9.56
CA GLY A 104 13.23 9.78 8.77
C GLY A 104 12.84 10.83 7.74
N ASN A 105 13.84 11.41 7.08
CA ASN A 105 13.71 12.47 6.07
C ASN A 105 13.08 12.00 4.74
N TYR A 106 12.22 10.97 4.74
CA TYR A 106 11.48 10.48 3.57
C TYR A 106 10.48 9.38 3.97
N CYS A 107 9.49 9.11 3.12
CA CYS A 107 8.62 7.93 3.27
C CYS A 107 9.38 6.64 2.89
N LYS A 108 9.63 5.73 3.84
CA LYS A 108 10.28 4.44 3.55
C LYS A 108 9.44 3.54 2.65
N LYS A 109 8.11 3.63 2.77
CA LYS A 109 7.14 2.95 1.91
C LYS A 109 6.64 3.90 0.82
N ILE A 110 6.15 3.33 -0.28
CA ILE A 110 5.46 4.07 -1.34
C ILE A 110 3.98 3.72 -1.32
N ASN A 111 3.15 4.54 -1.96
CA ASN A 111 1.71 4.30 -2.00
C ASN A 111 1.33 3.08 -2.87
N THR A 112 0.09 2.64 -2.75
CA THR A 112 -0.47 1.50 -3.50
C THR A 112 -0.35 1.66 -5.01
N ALA A 113 -0.47 2.89 -5.54
CA ALA A 113 -0.27 3.15 -6.96
C ALA A 113 1.16 2.82 -7.42
N GLY A 114 2.16 3.16 -6.60
CA GLY A 114 3.56 2.78 -6.81
C GLY A 114 3.80 1.28 -6.77
N VAL A 115 3.27 0.59 -5.76
CA VAL A 115 3.39 -0.88 -5.66
C VAL A 115 2.77 -1.57 -6.87
N ASN A 116 1.58 -1.12 -7.29
CA ASN A 116 0.93 -1.62 -8.50
C ASN A 116 1.74 -1.30 -9.77
N LEU A 117 2.32 -0.11 -9.85
CA LEU A 117 3.16 0.33 -10.97
C LEU A 117 4.41 -0.55 -11.11
N VAL A 118 5.03 -0.97 -10.00
CA VAL A 118 6.16 -1.91 -10.06
C VAL A 118 5.65 -3.29 -10.46
N ALA A 119 4.66 -3.82 -9.74
CA ALA A 119 4.14 -5.16 -9.93
C ALA A 119 3.62 -5.45 -11.36
N GLN A 120 3.08 -4.47 -12.10
CA GLN A 120 2.65 -4.68 -13.49
C GLN A 120 3.81 -4.99 -14.45
N TRP A 121 5.05 -4.62 -14.11
CA TRP A 121 6.23 -4.85 -14.96
C TRP A 121 7.08 -6.01 -14.48
N GLU A 122 6.92 -6.43 -13.23
CA GLU A 122 7.60 -7.59 -12.68
C GLU A 122 6.73 -8.84 -12.92
N GLY A 123 7.33 -9.91 -13.44
CA GLY A 123 6.61 -11.18 -13.59
C GLY A 123 6.18 -11.72 -12.23
N PHE A 124 4.96 -12.27 -12.14
CA PHE A 124 4.45 -12.87 -10.90
C PHE A 124 4.86 -14.33 -10.78
N VAL A 125 5.53 -14.67 -9.68
CA VAL A 125 5.94 -16.05 -9.34
C VAL A 125 5.27 -16.47 -8.02
N ALA A 126 4.35 -17.42 -8.09
CA ALA A 126 3.53 -17.80 -6.93
C ALA A 126 4.31 -18.57 -5.85
N SER A 127 5.25 -19.44 -6.24
CA SER A 127 6.07 -20.24 -5.32
C SER A 127 7.54 -20.16 -5.73
N PRO A 128 8.49 -20.29 -4.79
CA PRO A 128 9.91 -20.31 -5.10
C PRO A 128 10.20 -21.34 -6.19
N LYS A 129 10.72 -20.90 -7.32
CA LYS A 129 11.16 -21.83 -8.37
C LYS A 129 12.58 -22.27 -8.08
N PRO A 130 12.89 -23.59 -8.05
CA PRO A 130 14.26 -24.07 -7.92
C PRO A 130 15.13 -23.44 -9.01
N ASP A 131 16.26 -22.87 -8.61
CA ASP A 131 17.26 -22.36 -9.53
C ASP A 131 18.51 -23.28 -9.40
N PRO A 132 18.97 -23.91 -10.49
CA PRO A 132 20.15 -24.77 -10.48
C PRO A 132 21.47 -24.06 -10.09
N ILE A 133 21.52 -22.72 -10.18
CA ILE A 133 22.75 -21.92 -10.02
C ILE A 133 22.55 -20.76 -9.02
N GLY A 134 21.30 -20.46 -8.61
CA GLY A 134 20.94 -19.24 -7.91
C GLY A 134 20.04 -19.41 -6.69
N LEU A 135 19.85 -18.30 -5.97
CA LEU A 135 18.82 -18.18 -4.96
C LEU A 135 17.45 -18.02 -5.65
N PRO A 136 16.41 -18.78 -5.26
CA PRO A 136 15.12 -18.76 -5.93
C PRO A 136 14.47 -17.37 -5.84
N THR A 137 13.66 -17.01 -6.84
CA THR A 137 12.84 -15.80 -6.82
C THR A 137 11.37 -16.11 -6.62
N VAL A 138 10.65 -15.20 -5.95
CA VAL A 138 9.21 -15.34 -5.71
C VAL A 138 8.50 -13.98 -5.73
N GLY A 139 7.18 -13.97 -5.85
CA GLY A 139 6.37 -12.77 -5.89
C GLY A 139 6.68 -11.92 -7.12
N TYR A 140 6.99 -10.64 -6.91
CA TYR A 140 7.35 -9.66 -7.95
C TYR A 140 8.84 -9.32 -7.86
N GLY A 141 9.69 -10.34 -8.00
CA GLY A 141 11.14 -10.17 -8.01
C GLY A 141 11.82 -10.20 -6.64
N HIS A 142 11.20 -10.79 -5.62
CA HIS A 142 11.86 -11.04 -4.33
C HIS A 142 12.93 -12.12 -4.51
N LEU A 143 14.19 -11.79 -4.24
CA LEU A 143 15.30 -12.73 -4.23
C LEU A 143 15.42 -13.37 -2.85
N CYS A 144 15.14 -14.66 -2.75
CA CYS A 144 15.19 -15.34 -1.47
C CYS A 144 16.60 -15.38 -0.91
N GLN A 145 16.74 -15.26 0.41
CA GLN A 145 18.01 -15.23 1.12
C GLN A 145 18.23 -16.49 1.96
N LYS A 146 17.15 -17.21 2.33
CA LYS A 146 17.25 -18.47 3.06
C LYS A 146 16.75 -19.63 2.20
N LYS A 147 17.16 -20.84 2.59
CA LYS A 147 16.68 -22.09 2.01
C LYS A 147 15.15 -22.10 1.99
N ASN A 148 14.57 -22.47 0.85
CA ASN A 148 13.12 -22.50 0.63
C ASN A 148 12.39 -21.16 0.86
N CYS A 149 13.11 -20.02 0.83
CA CYS A 149 12.54 -18.69 1.08
C CYS A 149 11.89 -18.57 2.46
N ALA A 150 12.47 -19.20 3.50
CA ALA A 150 11.90 -19.25 4.85
C ALA A 150 11.75 -17.88 5.54
N GLU A 151 12.42 -16.84 5.04
CA GLU A 151 12.24 -15.45 5.47
C GLU A 151 10.94 -14.81 4.98
N VAL A 152 10.30 -15.37 3.95
CA VAL A 152 9.01 -14.90 3.45
C VAL A 152 7.92 -15.31 4.42
N LYS A 153 7.35 -14.34 5.14
CA LYS A 153 6.29 -14.55 6.14
C LYS A 153 4.94 -15.01 5.57
N TYR A 154 4.79 -15.05 4.25
CA TYR A 154 3.55 -15.44 3.58
C TYR A 154 3.60 -16.91 3.19
N LYS A 155 2.48 -17.62 3.35
CA LYS A 155 2.36 -19.00 2.89
C LYS A 155 2.42 -19.07 1.36
N PHE A 156 3.12 -20.07 0.86
CA PHE A 156 3.13 -20.41 -0.56
C PHE A 156 1.95 -21.36 -0.89
N PRO A 157 1.38 -21.29 -2.11
CA PRO A 157 1.65 -20.30 -3.15
C PRO A 157 1.17 -18.89 -2.73
N LEU A 158 1.96 -17.87 -3.04
CA LEU A 158 1.56 -16.48 -2.87
C LEU A 158 0.33 -16.20 -3.73
N THR A 159 -0.55 -15.35 -3.21
CA THR A 159 -1.52 -14.64 -4.04
C THR A 159 -0.87 -13.38 -4.62
N LYS A 160 -1.45 -12.79 -5.67
CA LYS A 160 -1.00 -11.46 -6.16
C LYS A 160 -1.02 -10.41 -5.06
N THR A 161 -1.94 -10.52 -4.09
CA THR A 161 -2.03 -9.60 -2.94
C THR A 161 -0.85 -9.79 -1.98
N THR A 162 -0.56 -11.03 -1.55
CA THR A 162 0.57 -11.29 -0.65
C THR A 162 1.91 -11.01 -1.33
N ALA A 163 2.02 -11.24 -2.65
CA ALA A 163 3.20 -10.86 -3.42
C ALA A 163 3.38 -9.34 -3.54
N LYS A 164 2.29 -8.55 -3.67
CA LYS A 164 2.38 -7.08 -3.60
C LYS A 164 2.77 -6.59 -2.21
N ASN A 165 2.31 -7.25 -1.16
CA ASN A 165 2.73 -6.92 0.20
C ASN A 165 4.22 -7.23 0.42
N LEU A 166 4.69 -8.39 -0.06
CA LEU A 166 6.12 -8.74 -0.06
C LEU A 166 6.96 -7.72 -0.84
N LEU A 167 6.51 -7.32 -2.03
CA LEU A 167 7.13 -6.25 -2.80
C LEU A 167 7.17 -4.94 -2.01
N GLY A 168 6.08 -4.59 -1.31
CA GLY A 168 6.02 -3.44 -0.41
C GLY A 168 7.05 -3.48 0.74
N ASP A 169 7.39 -4.68 1.21
CA ASP A 169 8.42 -4.89 2.24
C ASP A 169 9.85 -4.84 1.68
N ASP A 170 10.04 -5.12 0.38
CA ASP A 170 11.33 -5.04 -0.32
C ASP A 170 11.67 -3.62 -0.81
N LEU A 171 10.65 -2.83 -1.17
CA LEU A 171 10.79 -1.48 -1.71
C LEU A 171 11.57 -0.47 -0.82
N PRO A 172 11.58 -0.58 0.53
CA PRO A 172 12.41 0.25 1.40
C PRO A 172 13.90 0.28 1.04
N LYS A 173 14.44 -0.77 0.43
CA LYS A 173 15.82 -0.77 -0.10
C LYS A 173 16.03 0.35 -1.13
N TYR A 174 15.07 0.51 -2.05
CA TYR A 174 15.16 1.46 -3.16
C TYR A 174 14.77 2.88 -2.75
N THR A 175 13.78 3.04 -1.86
CA THR A 175 13.45 4.35 -1.27
C THR A 175 14.63 4.90 -0.46
N LYS A 176 15.35 4.03 0.28
CA LYS A 176 16.59 4.39 0.99
C LYS A 176 17.71 4.84 0.05
N CYS A 177 17.93 4.11 -1.05
CA CYS A 177 18.88 4.55 -2.08
C CYS A 177 18.52 5.92 -2.63
N LEU A 178 17.28 6.09 -3.09
CA LEU A 178 16.80 7.34 -3.67
C LEU A 178 16.96 8.51 -2.68
N ALA A 179 16.56 8.32 -1.43
CA ALA A 179 16.69 9.35 -0.40
C ALA A 179 18.15 9.74 -0.13
N GLY A 180 19.06 8.76 -0.12
CA GLY A 180 20.49 8.98 0.08
C GLY A 180 21.19 9.69 -1.08
N TYR A 181 20.53 9.78 -2.25
CA TYR A 181 21.08 10.47 -3.43
C TYR A 181 20.51 11.86 -3.63
N LEU A 182 19.39 12.18 -2.97
CA LEU A 182 18.75 13.48 -3.07
C LEU A 182 19.22 14.39 -1.93
N ASN A 183 19.35 15.69 -2.21
CA ASN A 183 19.51 16.73 -1.19
C ASN A 183 18.14 17.32 -0.81
N ASN A 184 18.11 18.36 0.03
CA ASN A 184 16.86 18.96 0.51
C ASN A 184 16.14 19.90 -0.49
N LYS A 185 16.69 20.13 -1.70
CA LYS A 185 16.08 21.02 -2.69
C LYS A 185 14.82 20.43 -3.35
N PRO A 186 14.81 19.20 -3.88
CA PRO A 186 13.60 18.64 -4.48
C PRO A 186 12.55 18.41 -3.40
N LYS A 187 11.33 18.87 -3.65
CA LYS A 187 10.13 18.49 -2.90
C LYS A 187 9.30 17.56 -3.79
N LEU A 188 9.07 16.34 -3.31
CA LEU A 188 8.36 15.32 -4.09
C LEU A 188 7.10 14.88 -3.35
N ASN A 189 5.99 14.78 -4.06
CA ASN A 189 4.77 14.19 -3.55
C ASN A 189 4.82 12.65 -3.59
N GLN A 190 3.83 11.98 -2.98
CA GLN A 190 3.79 10.51 -2.90
C GLN A 190 3.81 9.81 -4.27
N ASN A 191 3.16 10.37 -5.30
CA ASN A 191 3.15 9.77 -6.64
C ASN A 191 4.50 9.94 -7.35
N GLN A 192 5.15 11.10 -7.17
CA GLN A 192 6.49 11.35 -7.68
C GLN A 192 7.52 10.44 -7.02
N TRP A 193 7.45 10.29 -5.70
CA TRP A 193 8.28 9.38 -4.92
C TRP A 193 8.10 7.92 -5.34
N ALA A 194 6.84 7.49 -5.50
CA ALA A 194 6.48 6.16 -5.97
C ALA A 194 7.02 5.86 -7.38
N ALA A 195 6.84 6.78 -8.33
CA ALA A 195 7.31 6.62 -9.70
C ALA A 195 8.84 6.55 -9.79
N LEU A 196 9.56 7.41 -9.06
CA LEU A 196 11.03 7.32 -8.99
C LEU A 196 11.49 6.04 -8.29
N THR A 197 10.79 5.58 -7.26
CA THR A 197 11.11 4.30 -6.61
C THR A 197 10.95 3.13 -7.59
N SER A 198 9.91 3.13 -8.43
CA SER A 198 9.75 2.13 -9.51
C SER A 198 10.90 2.16 -10.52
N TRP A 199 11.34 3.37 -10.89
CA TRP A 199 12.48 3.54 -11.78
C TRP A 199 13.77 3.00 -11.12
N VAL A 200 14.04 3.36 -9.86
CA VAL A 200 15.21 2.88 -9.10
C VAL A 200 15.19 1.36 -8.89
N PHE A 201 14.01 0.77 -8.65
CA PHE A 201 13.84 -0.70 -8.59
C PHE A 201 14.32 -1.34 -9.91
N ASN A 202 13.94 -0.77 -11.05
CA ASN A 202 14.27 -1.30 -12.36
C ASN A 202 15.73 -1.13 -12.77
N VAL A 203 16.28 0.07 -12.56
CA VAL A 203 17.64 0.39 -13.04
C VAL A 203 18.73 0.07 -12.01
N GLY A 204 18.33 -0.14 -10.76
CA GLY A 204 19.23 -0.36 -9.63
C GLY A 204 19.79 0.93 -9.02
N CYS A 205 20.18 0.84 -7.75
CA CYS A 205 20.67 1.98 -6.97
C CYS A 205 21.93 2.63 -7.56
N GLY A 206 22.89 1.83 -8.05
CA GLY A 206 24.14 2.35 -8.61
C GLY A 206 23.94 3.23 -9.84
N ASN A 207 23.13 2.76 -10.80
CA ASN A 207 22.77 3.52 -11.99
C ASN A 207 21.96 4.78 -11.66
N ALA A 208 21.04 4.69 -10.69
CA ALA A 208 20.26 5.84 -10.25
C ALA A 208 21.16 6.94 -9.65
N LYS A 209 22.11 6.56 -8.77
CA LYS A 209 23.03 7.48 -8.08
C LYS A 209 23.76 8.43 -9.03
N THR A 210 24.27 7.91 -10.15
CA THR A 210 25.11 8.67 -11.08
C THR A 210 24.33 9.37 -12.20
N SER A 211 23.01 9.18 -12.25
CA SER A 211 22.14 9.66 -13.32
C SER A 211 22.04 11.18 -13.41
N SER A 212 21.84 11.69 -14.63
CA SER A 212 21.47 13.09 -14.86
C SER A 212 20.14 13.46 -14.20
N LEU A 213 19.22 12.49 -14.04
CA LEU A 213 17.96 12.68 -13.33
C LEU A 213 18.20 13.16 -11.89
N ILE A 214 18.98 12.41 -11.11
CA ILE A 214 19.31 12.77 -9.73
C ILE A 214 20.08 14.10 -9.67
N LYS A 215 21.08 14.29 -10.55
CA LYS A 215 21.85 15.55 -10.62
C LYS A 215 20.94 16.76 -10.82
N ARG A 216 19.96 16.68 -11.71
CA ARG A 216 19.03 17.77 -12.00
C ARG A 216 18.04 18.03 -10.86
N LEU A 217 17.51 16.98 -10.23
CA LEU A 217 16.69 17.14 -9.03
C LEU A 217 17.48 17.85 -7.91
N ASN A 218 18.74 17.48 -7.69
CA ASN A 218 19.61 18.12 -6.71
C ASN A 218 20.05 19.54 -7.09
N LYS A 219 20.00 19.89 -8.37
CA LYS A 219 20.19 21.27 -8.83
C LYS A 219 18.99 22.15 -8.47
N GLY A 220 17.80 21.55 -8.30
CA GLY A 220 16.54 22.26 -8.05
C GLY A 220 15.70 22.45 -9.31
N ASP A 221 16.03 21.76 -10.41
CA ASP A 221 15.20 21.78 -11.62
C ASP A 221 13.79 21.24 -11.31
N SER A 222 12.78 21.72 -12.04
CA SER A 222 11.38 21.28 -11.88
C SER A 222 11.27 19.75 -11.95
N PRO A 223 10.76 19.06 -10.91
CA PRO A 223 10.67 17.61 -10.90
C PRO A 223 9.90 17.03 -12.09
N ASN A 224 8.82 17.69 -12.51
CA ASN A 224 8.02 17.25 -13.66
C ASN A 224 8.79 17.38 -14.99
N ALA A 225 9.58 18.44 -15.15
CA ALA A 225 10.42 18.61 -16.34
C ALA A 225 11.54 17.56 -16.36
N VAL A 226 12.21 17.36 -15.22
CA VAL A 226 13.28 16.36 -15.07
C VAL A 226 12.76 14.96 -15.37
N ALA A 227 11.64 14.54 -14.76
CA ALA A 227 11.06 13.22 -15.00
C ALA A 227 10.70 13.02 -16.49
N THR A 228 10.08 14.03 -17.12
CA THR A 228 9.65 13.94 -18.53
C THR A 228 10.85 13.84 -19.49
N GLN A 229 11.97 14.50 -19.18
CA GLN A 229 13.13 14.57 -20.08
C GLN A 229 14.14 13.44 -19.82
N GLU A 230 14.29 12.99 -18.57
CA GLU A 230 15.33 12.03 -18.20
C GLU A 230 14.85 10.58 -18.20
N LEU A 231 13.63 10.28 -17.73
CA LEU A 231 13.12 8.90 -17.70
C LEU A 231 13.11 8.22 -19.08
N PRO A 232 12.73 8.87 -20.20
CA PRO A 232 12.74 8.22 -21.53
C PRO A 232 14.11 7.76 -22.01
N LYS A 233 15.21 8.25 -21.40
CA LYS A 233 16.58 7.83 -21.74
C LYS A 233 16.89 6.43 -21.20
N TRP A 234 16.22 6.00 -20.14
CA TRP A 234 16.39 4.69 -19.47
C TRP A 234 15.53 3.59 -20.11
N ARG A 235 15.76 3.39 -21.41
CA ARG A 235 14.97 2.48 -22.27
C ARG A 235 15.78 1.35 -22.92
N LYS A 236 17.05 1.19 -22.53
CA LYS A 236 17.98 0.24 -23.18
C LYS A 236 18.34 -0.92 -22.24
N ALA A 237 18.54 -2.11 -22.82
CA ALA A 237 19.17 -3.27 -22.18
C ALA A 237 20.11 -3.92 -23.19
N GLY A 238 21.32 -4.32 -22.78
CA GLY A 238 22.34 -4.85 -23.70
C GLY A 238 22.65 -3.91 -24.87
N GLY A 239 22.63 -2.58 -24.64
CA GLY A 239 22.85 -1.56 -25.67
C GLY A 239 21.66 -1.29 -26.60
N LYS A 240 20.65 -2.16 -26.65
CA LYS A 240 19.48 -2.05 -27.54
C LYS A 240 18.29 -1.41 -26.85
N VAL A 241 17.49 -0.64 -27.59
CA VAL A 241 16.23 -0.09 -27.07
C VAL A 241 15.21 -1.21 -26.91
N MET A 242 14.58 -1.28 -25.74
CA MET A 242 13.56 -2.28 -25.42
C MET A 242 12.19 -1.62 -25.32
N GLN A 243 11.23 -2.08 -26.12
CA GLN A 243 9.88 -1.48 -26.12
C GLN A 243 9.19 -1.60 -24.75
N GLY A 244 9.42 -2.70 -24.02
CA GLY A 244 8.93 -2.86 -22.66
C GLY A 244 9.43 -1.76 -21.72
N LEU A 245 10.71 -1.38 -21.81
CA LEU A 245 11.27 -0.28 -21.02
C LEU A 245 10.71 1.08 -21.47
N VAL A 246 10.51 1.30 -22.78
CA VAL A 246 9.84 2.51 -23.28
C VAL A 246 8.46 2.67 -22.63
N ASN A 247 7.66 1.61 -22.63
CA ASN A 247 6.31 1.63 -22.05
C ASN A 247 6.35 1.80 -20.52
N ARG A 248 7.31 1.17 -19.84
CA ARG A 248 7.55 1.35 -18.40
C ARG A 248 7.85 2.80 -18.04
N ARG A 249 8.77 3.45 -18.76
CA ARG A 249 9.10 4.87 -18.54
C ARG A 249 7.89 5.78 -18.76
N LYS A 250 7.06 5.51 -19.78
CA LYS A 250 5.79 6.24 -19.99
C LYS A 250 4.83 6.09 -18.80
N ALA A 251 4.67 4.87 -18.27
CA ALA A 251 3.81 4.62 -17.11
C ALA A 251 4.33 5.30 -15.83
N GLU A 252 5.64 5.30 -15.61
CA GLU A 252 6.28 6.03 -14.51
C GLU A 252 6.06 7.54 -14.63
N ILE A 253 6.26 8.13 -15.82
CA ILE A 253 5.97 9.55 -16.06
C ILE A 253 4.49 9.87 -15.81
N LYS A 254 3.58 8.98 -16.24
CA LYS A 254 2.14 9.14 -16.00
C LYS A 254 1.82 9.19 -14.51
N LEU A 255 2.35 8.26 -13.71
CA LEU A 255 2.17 8.32 -12.26
C LEU A 255 2.83 9.58 -11.68
N PHE A 256 4.06 9.89 -12.09
CA PHE A 256 4.81 11.05 -11.60
C PHE A 256 4.07 12.39 -11.80
N LYS A 257 3.38 12.55 -12.94
CA LYS A 257 2.59 13.75 -13.26
C LYS A 257 1.23 13.79 -12.57
N THR A 258 0.77 12.69 -11.97
CA THR A 258 -0.51 12.64 -11.26
C THR A 258 -0.38 13.40 -9.94
N ALA A 259 -1.15 14.48 -9.77
CA ALA A 259 -1.08 15.32 -8.59
C ALA A 259 -1.40 14.53 -7.30
N SER A 260 -0.73 14.92 -6.20
CA SER A 260 -0.99 14.42 -4.85
C SER A 260 -0.66 15.51 -3.85
N SER A 261 -1.54 15.72 -2.88
CA SER A 261 -1.35 16.67 -1.78
C SER A 261 -0.43 16.16 -0.68
N LYS A 262 -0.06 14.88 -0.70
CA LYS A 262 0.82 14.28 0.32
C LYS A 262 2.26 14.38 -0.11
N GLN A 263 3.08 15.11 0.65
CA GLN A 263 4.52 15.15 0.44
C GLN A 263 5.18 13.85 0.93
N ALA A 264 6.19 13.37 0.20
CA ALA A 264 6.95 12.18 0.55
C ALA A 264 8.44 12.45 0.81
N TYR A 265 9.01 13.47 0.18
CA TYR A 265 10.41 13.87 0.31
C TYR A 265 10.52 15.40 0.33
N PRO A 266 11.38 16.01 1.17
CA PRO A 266 12.37 15.40 2.08
C PRO A 266 11.79 15.02 3.45
N LYS A 267 10.48 15.03 3.61
CA LYS A 267 9.80 14.55 4.80
C LYS A 267 8.49 13.90 4.39
N CYS A 268 8.16 12.79 5.03
CA CYS A 268 6.90 12.12 4.87
C CYS A 268 5.81 12.92 5.62
N GLN A 269 4.70 13.23 4.95
CA GLN A 269 3.52 13.87 5.54
C GLN A 269 2.35 12.88 5.64
#